data_AF-A0A848W3H8-F1
#
_entry.id   AF-A0A848W3H8-F1
#
_cell.length_a   1.000
_cell.length_b   1.000
_cell.length_c   1.000
_cell.angle_alpha   90.00
_cell.angle_beta   90.00
_cell.angle_gamma   90.00
#
_symmetry.space_group_name_H-M   'P 1'
#
loop_
_entity.id
_entity.type
_entity.pdbx_description
1 polymer ?
#
loop_
_entity_poly.entity_id
_entity_poly.type
_entity_poly.pdbx_seq_one_letter_code
_entity_poly.pdbx_strand_id
1 'polypeptide(L)'
;INGLLFAAIMGPVAWLWFGDVEIGAVIAAAMIINLIAAGFAGIATPLVLDRLGVDPAIASTVVLTGVTDVVGFVAFLGLAALVLL
;
A
#
# COMPACT_ATOMS: atom_id res chain seq x y z
N ILE A 1 -3.86 -4.53 -12.05
CA ILE A 1 -4.90 -3.64 -12.64
C ILE A 1 -5.36 -2.60 -11.62
N ASN A 2 -5.91 -3.01 -10.48
CA ASN A 2 -6.37 -2.08 -9.43
C ASN A 2 -5.29 -1.07 -9.01
N GLY A 3 -4.06 -1.53 -8.75
CA GLY A 3 -2.93 -0.63 -8.43
C GLY A 3 -2.70 0.48 -9.45
N LEU A 4 -2.74 0.16 -10.75
CA LEU A 4 -2.56 1.14 -11.82
C LEU A 4 -3.75 2.12 -11.90
N LEU A 5 -4.98 1.63 -11.73
CA LEU A 5 -6.17 2.47 -11.73
C LEU A 5 -6.14 3.46 -10.57
N PHE A 6 -5.87 2.98 -9.36
CA PHE A 6 -5.79 3.85 -8.19
C PHE A 6 -4.59 4.79 -8.25
N ALA A 7 -3.46 4.37 -8.79
CA ALA A 7 -2.31 5.26 -9.00
C ALA A 7 -2.62 6.38 -10.00
N ALA A 8 -3.32 6.07 -11.09
CA ALA A 8 -3.74 7.05 -12.10
C ALA A 8 -4.75 8.06 -11.55
N ILE A 9 -5.49 7.72 -10.49
CA ILE A 9 -6.42 8.63 -9.81
C ILE A 9 -5.69 9.42 -8.71
N MET A 10 -4.98 8.72 -7.83
CA MET A 10 -4.37 9.31 -6.64
C MET A 10 -3.15 10.17 -6.96
N GLY A 11 -2.38 9.86 -8.00
CA GLY A 11 -1.25 10.66 -8.43
C GLY A 11 -1.65 12.10 -8.81
N PRO A 12 -2.61 12.29 -9.73
CA PRO A 12 -3.13 13.61 -10.06
C PRO A 12 -3.79 14.32 -8.86
N VAL A 13 -4.54 13.60 -8.03
CA VAL A 13 -5.13 14.18 -6.80
C VAL A 13 -4.03 14.72 -5.88
N ALA A 14 -2.97 13.95 -5.67
CA ALA A 14 -1.82 14.37 -4.88
C ALA A 14 -1.09 15.56 -5.50
N TRP A 15 -0.83 15.52 -6.81
CA TRP A 15 -0.21 16.65 -7.50
C TRP A 15 -1.03 17.94 -7.34
N LEU A 16 -2.35 17.88 -7.50
CA LEU A 16 -3.23 19.04 -7.32
C LEU A 16 -3.26 19.53 -5.87
N TRP A 17 -3.13 18.63 -4.89
CA TRP A 17 -3.17 18.98 -3.48
C TRP A 17 -1.87 19.61 -2.99
N PHE A 18 -0.72 19.05 -3.40
CA PHE A 18 0.60 19.49 -2.94
C PHE A 18 1.23 20.53 -3.87
N GLY A 19 0.70 20.71 -5.09
CA GLY A 19 1.26 21.61 -6.09
C GLY A 19 2.59 21.11 -6.69
N ASP A 20 2.98 19.87 -6.39
CA ASP A 20 4.28 19.30 -6.74
C ASP A 20 4.09 17.99 -7.53
N VAL A 21 4.64 17.96 -8.74
CA VAL A 21 4.54 16.81 -9.66
C VAL A 21 5.33 15.61 -9.12
N GLU A 22 6.45 15.84 -8.45
CA GLU A 22 7.30 14.79 -7.92
C GLU A 22 6.60 14.07 -6.75
N ILE A 23 5.94 14.82 -5.86
CA ILE A 23 5.09 14.24 -4.80
C ILE A 23 3.94 13.43 -5.40
N GLY A 24 3.28 13.95 -6.44
CA GLY A 24 2.23 13.23 -7.16
C GLY A 24 2.71 11.89 -7.74
N ALA A 25 3.89 11.88 -8.36
CA ALA A 25 4.52 10.67 -8.89
C ALA A 25 4.91 9.68 -7.79
N VAL A 26 5.46 10.16 -6.68
CA VAL A 26 5.79 9.34 -5.50
C VAL A 26 4.54 8.68 -4.92
N ILE A 27 3.44 9.41 -4.77
CA ILE A 27 2.17 8.85 -4.27
C ILE A 27 1.62 7.81 -5.25
N ALA A 28 1.65 8.08 -6.56
CA ALA A 28 1.20 7.12 -7.57
C ALA A 28 2.02 5.82 -7.49
N ALA A 29 3.34 5.91 -7.40
CA ALA A 29 4.22 4.75 -7.29
C ALA A 29 3.99 3.98 -5.96
N ALA A 30 3.88 4.69 -4.84
CA ALA A 30 3.58 4.10 -3.55
C ALA A 30 2.24 3.36 -3.54
N MET A 31 1.22 3.89 -4.21
CA MET A 31 -0.08 3.22 -4.37
C MET A 31 0.02 1.89 -5.12
N ILE A 32 0.83 1.81 -6.17
CA ILE A 32 1.05 0.55 -6.89
C ILE A 32 1.67 -0.48 -5.95
N ILE A 33 2.73 -0.10 -5.23
CA ILE A 33 3.43 -0.99 -4.28
C ILE A 33 2.45 -1.46 -3.19
N ASN A 34 1.70 -0.53 -2.61
CA ASN A 34 0.76 -0.84 -1.54
C ASN A 34 -0.32 -1.83 -2.00
N LEU A 35 -0.89 -1.65 -3.19
CA LEU A 35 -1.93 -2.56 -3.69
C LEU A 35 -1.39 -3.93 -4.12
N ILE A 36 -0.13 -4.02 -4.55
CA ILE A 36 0.53 -5.31 -4.77
C ILE A 36 0.71 -6.04 -3.44
N ALA A 37 1.21 -5.34 -2.41
CA ALA A 37 1.38 -5.90 -1.09
C ALA A 37 0.05 -6.29 -0.44
N ALA A 38 -0.99 -5.47 -0.58
CA ALA A 38 -2.33 -5.78 -0.11
C ALA A 38 -2.91 -7.04 -0.76
N GLY A 39 -2.73 -7.22 -2.07
CA GLY A 39 -3.16 -8.42 -2.78
C GLY A 39 -2.42 -9.68 -2.29
N PHE A 40 -1.11 -9.57 -2.07
CA PHE A 40 -0.32 -10.67 -1.53
C PHE A 40 -0.71 -10.99 -0.08
N ALA A 41 -0.75 -9.99 0.79
CA ALA A 41 -1.13 -10.13 2.18
C ALA A 41 -2.57 -10.62 2.35
N GLY A 42 -3.49 -10.25 1.46
CA GLY A 42 -4.88 -10.69 1.49
C GLY A 42 -5.04 -12.20 1.30
N ILE A 43 -4.10 -12.83 0.57
CA ILE A 43 -4.06 -14.28 0.39
C ILE A 43 -3.18 -14.92 1.47
N ALA A 44 -1.98 -14.36 1.71
CA ALA A 44 -1.00 -14.94 2.62
C ALA A 44 -1.46 -14.94 4.08
N THR A 45 -2.10 -13.86 4.54
CA THR A 45 -2.52 -13.69 5.94
C THR A 45 -3.42 -14.83 6.43
N PRO A 46 -4.57 -15.14 5.80
CA PRO A 46 -5.41 -16.23 6.28
C PRO A 46 -4.72 -17.60 6.23
N LEU A 47 -3.91 -17.85 5.20
CA LEU A 47 -3.14 -19.09 5.03
C LEU A 47 -2.02 -19.27 6.06
N VAL A 48 -1.42 -18.17 6.53
CA VAL A 48 -0.39 -18.19 7.57
C VAL A 48 -1.05 -18.35 8.94
N LEU A 49 -2.14 -17.64 9.21
CA LEU A 49 -2.87 -17.74 10.47
C LEU A 49 -3.41 -19.16 10.72
N ASP A 50 -4.01 -19.78 9.70
CA ASP A 50 -4.51 -21.16 9.78
C ASP A 50 -3.38 -22.15 10.11
N ARG A 51 -2.20 -21.98 9.48
CA ARG A 51 -1.01 -22.81 9.79
C ARG A 51 -0.47 -22.61 11.20
N LEU A 52 -0.70 -21.44 11.80
CA LEU A 52 -0.32 -21.14 13.18
C LEU A 52 -1.38 -21.57 14.19
N GLY A 53 -2.51 -22.14 13.74
CA GLY A 53 -3.62 -22.53 14.60
C GLY A 53 -4.46 -21.36 15.11
N VAL A 54 -4.33 -20.18 14.50
CA VAL A 54 -5.10 -18.97 14.83
C VAL A 54 -6.28 -18.88 13.87
N ASP A 55 -7.48 -18.65 14.40
CA ASP A 55 -8.69 -18.49 13.59
C ASP A 55 -8.56 -17.28 12.63
N PRO A 56 -8.47 -17.51 11.30
CA PRO A 56 -8.35 -16.45 10.32
C PRO A 56 -9.54 -15.49 10.32
N ALA A 57 -10.75 -15.93 10.69
CA ALA A 57 -11.95 -15.10 10.63
C ALA A 57 -11.89 -13.91 11.60
N ILE A 58 -11.17 -14.06 12.72
CA ILE A 58 -11.05 -13.03 13.75
C ILE A 58 -9.84 -12.13 13.50
N ALA A 59 -8.72 -12.72 13.07
CA ALA A 59 -7.43 -12.01 13.04
C ALA A 59 -7.03 -11.48 11.65
N SER A 60 -7.56 -12.04 10.55
CA SER A 60 -7.05 -11.72 9.20
C SER A 60 -7.22 -10.26 8.83
N THR A 61 -8.34 -9.63 9.19
CA THR A 61 -8.60 -8.23 8.85
C THR A 61 -7.60 -7.31 9.54
N VAL A 62 -7.38 -7.47 10.85
CA VAL A 62 -6.47 -6.63 11.63
C VAL A 62 -5.02 -6.78 11.15
N VAL A 63 -4.59 -8.02 10.88
CA VAL A 63 -3.25 -8.29 10.36
C VAL A 63 -3.08 -7.71 8.97
N LEU A 64 -4.07 -7.92 8.08
CA LEU A 64 -4.05 -7.38 6.73
C LEU A 64 -3.94 -5.85 6.74
N THR A 65 -4.79 -5.17 7.53
CA THR A 65 -4.76 -3.70 7.62
C THR A 65 -3.43 -3.21 8.18
N GLY A 66 -2.89 -3.86 9.22
CA GLY A 66 -1.58 -3.49 9.77
C GLY A 66 -0.45 -3.65 8.76
N VAL A 67 -0.45 -4.72 7.96
CA VAL A 67 0.53 -4.91 6.89
C VAL A 67 0.40 -3.83 5.82
N THR A 68 -0.82 -3.51 5.37
CA THR A 68 -1.02 -2.47 4.36
C THR A 68 -0.69 -1.07 4.89
N ASP A 69 -0.90 -0.80 6.18
CA ASP A 69 -0.53 0.47 6.80
C ASP A 69 0.99 0.64 6.81
N VAL A 70 1.73 -0.36 7.30
CA VAL A 70 3.19 -0.32 7.36
C VAL A 70 3.79 -0.24 5.95
N VAL A 71 3.33 -1.07 5.01
CA VAL A 71 3.85 -1.06 3.64
C VAL A 71 3.51 0.25 2.94
N GLY A 72 2.27 0.74 3.07
CA GLY A 72 1.87 2.02 2.48
C GLY A 72 2.72 3.18 2.99
N PHE A 73 2.95 3.24 4.30
CA PHE A 73 3.75 4.31 4.91
C PHE A 73 5.22 4.23 4.50
N VAL A 74 5.81 3.03 4.55
CA VAL A 74 7.21 2.81 4.15
C VAL A 74 7.41 3.08 2.66
N ALA A 75 6.49 2.64 1.80
CA ALA A 75 6.58 2.88 0.36
C ALA A 75 6.50 4.39 0.06
N PHE A 76 5.56 5.11 0.66
CA PHE A 76 5.44 6.55 0.44
C PHE A 76 6.65 7.32 0.95
N LEU A 77 7.00 7.18 2.23
CA LEU A 77 8.10 7.93 2.84
C LEU A 77 9.46 7.51 2.29
N GLY A 78 9.66 6.21 2.03
CA GLY A 78 10.89 5.70 1.46
C GLY A 78 11.12 6.20 0.04
N LEU A 79 10.08 6.20 -0.81
CA LEU A 79 10.19 6.77 -2.15
C LEU A 79 10.38 8.28 -2.11
N ALA A 80 9.66 8.99 -1.23
CA ALA A 80 9.85 10.42 -1.04
C ALA A 80 11.30 10.75 -0.65
N ALA A 81 11.87 10.00 0.30
CA ALA A 81 13.25 10.19 0.73
C ALA A 81 14.29 9.84 -0.34
N LEU A 82 13.98 8.93 -1.27
CA LEU A 82 14.89 8.56 -2.36
C LEU A 82 14.82 9.51 -3.56
N VAL A 83 13.69 10.18 -3.76
CA VAL A 83 13.41 11.01 -4.95
C VAL A 83 13.51 12.51 -4.66
N LEU A 84 13.15 12.95 -3.44
CA LEU A 84 12.99 14.36 -3.09
C LEU A 84 14.08 14.91 -2.16
N LEU A 85 14.92 14.05 -1.57
CA LEU A 85 16.11 14.45 -0.78
C LEU A 85 17.38 14.30 -1.61
#